data_AF-A0A9E2V2F0-F1
#
_entry.id   AF-A0A9E2V2F0-F1
#
_cell.length_a   1.000
_cell.length_b   1.000
_cell.length_c   1.000
_cell.angle_alpha   90.00
_cell.angle_beta   90.00
_cell.angle_gamma   90.00
#
_symmetry.space_group_name_H-M   'P 1'
#
loop_
_entity.id
_entity.type
_entity.pdbx_description
1 polymer ?
#
loop_
_entity_poly.entity_id
_entity_poly.type
_entity_poly.pdbx_seq_one_letter_code
_entity_poly.pdbx_strand_id
1 'polypeptide(L)'
;MKPGPRTQPASEDVRAEQHLAEASTWAASDPVRALDTLDYLRPQIAVDRRAGRFDDWARSTVVDENTGEPVLAARVLESLGRLAGVEVRYPYANAGLVHTYGYLLSPAATPYGTKRARWTQGALAHAFGCDPHHFQPWRVPAGDSLLGRVTACALPVALGSRSEHVLHRREDPDGHGGQLVTVIWRSPGAGPAALVYSHVTDGRVRLVTTFPVDAGVDALTRFAGLAPAPRYNVAVDPAPSP
;
A
#
# COMPACT_ATOMS: atom_id res chain seq x y z
N MET A 1 -2.46 47.49 3.92
CA MET A 1 -2.88 46.20 4.52
C MET A 1 -1.99 45.10 3.99
N LYS A 2 -1.15 44.49 4.83
CA LYS A 2 -0.46 43.23 4.47
C LYS A 2 -1.42 42.07 4.75
N PRO A 3 -1.59 41.10 3.85
CA PRO A 3 -2.42 39.93 4.14
C PRO A 3 -1.73 39.09 5.23
N GLY A 4 -2.46 38.76 6.28
CA GLY A 4 -2.00 37.91 7.38
C GLY A 4 -1.70 36.48 6.94
N PRO A 5 -0.98 35.69 7.76
CA PRO A 5 -0.52 34.37 7.37
C PRO A 5 -1.72 33.41 7.24
N ARG A 6 -1.81 32.70 6.11
CA ARG A 6 -2.78 31.60 5.92
C ARG A 6 -2.45 30.46 6.88
N THR A 7 -3.11 30.43 8.03
CA THR A 7 -3.25 29.25 8.89
C THR A 7 -4.33 28.33 8.29
N GLN A 8 -4.00 27.59 7.23
CA GLN A 8 -4.98 26.79 6.47
C GLN A 8 -4.62 25.30 6.20
N PRO A 9 -3.37 24.81 6.26
CA PRO A 9 -3.08 23.42 5.87
C PRO A 9 -3.44 22.36 6.94
N ALA A 10 -3.27 22.68 8.23
CA ALA A 10 -3.53 21.71 9.31
C ALA A 10 -5.02 21.39 9.50
N SER A 11 -5.92 22.34 9.19
CA SER A 11 -7.37 22.14 9.30
C SER A 11 -7.93 21.28 8.15
N GLU A 12 -7.33 21.37 6.96
CA GLU A 12 -7.71 20.53 5.81
C GLU A 12 -7.36 19.06 6.03
N ASP A 13 -6.16 18.76 6.54
CA ASP A 13 -5.75 17.38 6.79
C ASP A 13 -6.57 16.72 7.89
N VAL A 14 -6.90 17.46 8.97
CA VAL A 14 -7.81 16.97 10.02
C VAL A 14 -9.19 16.65 9.45
N ARG A 15 -9.73 17.52 8.59
CA ARG A 15 -11.04 17.28 7.96
C ARG A 15 -11.01 16.09 7.00
N ALA A 16 -9.94 15.95 6.21
CA ALA A 16 -9.78 14.82 5.30
C ALA A 16 -9.69 13.49 6.05
N GLU A 17 -8.96 13.45 7.17
CA GLU A 17 -8.90 12.29 8.06
C GLU A 17 -10.26 11.97 8.70
N GLN A 18 -11.02 12.98 9.10
CA GLN A 18 -12.39 12.79 9.60
C GLN A 18 -13.32 12.19 8.53
N HIS A 19 -13.25 12.68 7.30
CA HIS A 19 -14.02 12.11 6.18
C HIS A 19 -13.62 10.66 5.88
N LEU A 20 -12.32 10.33 5.95
CA LEU A 20 -11.85 8.94 5.83
C LEU A 20 -12.36 8.06 6.96
N ALA A 21 -12.31 8.54 8.19
CA ALA A 21 -12.84 7.82 9.34
C ALA A 21 -14.35 7.56 9.18
N GLU A 22 -15.13 8.56 8.75
CA GLU A 22 -16.55 8.41 8.46
C GLU A 22 -16.78 7.38 7.35
N ALA A 23 -16.09 7.48 6.22
CA ALA A 23 -16.20 6.52 5.12
C ALA A 23 -15.94 5.08 5.58
N SER A 24 -14.95 4.85 6.45
CA SER A 24 -14.68 3.53 7.02
C SER A 24 -15.82 2.95 7.85
N THR A 25 -16.61 3.80 8.53
CA THR A 25 -17.78 3.32 9.30
C THR A 25 -18.88 2.75 8.38
N TRP A 26 -19.01 3.33 7.18
CA TRP A 26 -19.97 2.90 6.17
C TRP A 26 -19.41 1.78 5.29
N ALA A 27 -18.09 1.67 5.10
CA ALA A 27 -17.48 0.66 4.24
C ALA A 27 -18.04 -0.72 4.57
N ALA A 28 -18.07 -1.00 5.87
CA ALA A 28 -18.92 -1.96 6.56
C ALA A 28 -20.23 -2.20 5.82
N SER A 29 -21.26 -1.41 6.08
CA SER A 29 -22.69 -1.59 5.76
C SER A 29 -23.14 -1.14 4.36
N ASP A 30 -22.53 -0.09 3.84
CA ASP A 30 -22.89 0.61 2.62
C ASP A 30 -21.62 1.06 1.85
N PRO A 31 -21.03 0.16 1.05
CA PRO A 31 -19.84 0.47 0.27
C PRO A 31 -20.04 1.61 -0.73
N VAL A 32 -21.26 1.78 -1.27
CA VAL A 32 -21.54 2.85 -2.23
C VAL A 32 -21.42 4.19 -1.54
N ARG A 33 -22.06 4.35 -0.39
CA ARG A 33 -21.92 5.56 0.44
C ARG A 33 -20.48 5.81 0.85
N ALA A 34 -19.76 4.78 1.31
CA ALA A 34 -18.36 4.92 1.70
C ALA A 34 -17.47 5.45 0.55
N LEU A 35 -17.68 4.94 -0.67
CA LEU A 35 -16.96 5.38 -1.86
C LEU A 35 -17.37 6.80 -2.28
N ASP A 36 -18.64 7.16 -2.17
CA ASP A 36 -19.16 8.47 -2.55
C ASP A 36 -18.77 9.57 -1.54
N THR A 37 -18.49 9.21 -0.28
CA THR A 37 -17.88 10.12 0.71
C THR A 37 -16.47 10.56 0.31
N LEU A 38 -15.75 9.75 -0.49
CA LEU A 38 -14.38 10.02 -0.93
C LEU A 38 -14.35 10.36 -2.43
N ASP A 39 -14.65 11.62 -2.74
CA ASP A 39 -14.76 12.15 -4.11
C ASP A 39 -13.52 11.91 -4.99
N TYR A 40 -12.33 11.83 -4.39
CA TYR A 40 -11.06 11.56 -5.06
C TYR A 40 -10.84 10.08 -5.42
N LEU A 41 -11.55 9.14 -4.80
CA LEU A 41 -11.21 7.72 -4.91
C LEU A 41 -11.58 7.14 -6.29
N ARG A 42 -12.81 7.37 -6.75
CA ARG A 42 -13.30 6.88 -8.05
C ARG A 42 -12.48 7.43 -9.22
N PRO A 43 -12.16 8.75 -9.30
CA PRO A 43 -11.29 9.29 -10.34
C PRO A 43 -9.91 8.64 -10.36
N GLN A 44 -9.27 8.44 -9.20
CA GLN A 44 -7.93 7.82 -9.15
C GLN A 44 -7.95 6.37 -9.62
N ILE A 45 -8.90 5.56 -9.13
CA ILE A 45 -9.05 4.16 -9.58
C ILE A 45 -9.28 4.10 -11.09
N ALA A 46 -10.07 5.02 -11.65
CA ALA A 46 -10.29 5.09 -13.10
C ALA A 46 -9.01 5.47 -13.88
N VAL A 47 -8.15 6.34 -13.34
CA VAL A 47 -6.83 6.63 -13.91
C VAL A 47 -5.96 5.36 -13.90
N ASP A 48 -5.88 4.65 -12.78
CA ASP A 48 -5.06 3.44 -12.67
C ASP A 48 -5.52 2.32 -13.59
N ARG A 49 -6.84 2.11 -13.66
CA ARG A 49 -7.44 1.13 -14.57
C ARG A 49 -7.07 1.42 -16.02
N ARG A 50 -7.23 2.67 -16.48
CA ARG A 50 -6.89 3.05 -17.87
C ARG A 50 -5.40 2.90 -18.15
N ALA A 51 -4.56 3.14 -17.16
CA ALA A 51 -3.11 3.02 -17.29
C ALA A 51 -2.57 1.60 -17.04
N GLY A 52 -3.43 0.62 -16.74
CA GLY A 52 -3.01 -0.77 -16.48
C GLY A 52 -2.16 -0.95 -15.20
N ARG A 53 -2.17 0.01 -14.26
CA ARG A 53 -1.22 0.02 -13.13
C ARG A 53 -1.37 -1.14 -12.15
N PHE A 54 -2.54 -1.78 -12.12
CA PHE A 54 -2.76 -2.96 -11.29
C PHE A 54 -1.89 -4.14 -11.71
N ASP A 55 -1.42 -4.21 -12.95
CA ASP A 55 -0.58 -5.32 -13.46
C ASP A 55 0.82 -5.34 -12.82
N ASP A 56 1.27 -4.21 -12.27
CA ASP A 56 2.54 -4.08 -11.55
C ASP A 56 2.45 -4.56 -10.10
N TRP A 57 1.28 -5.05 -9.69
CA TRP A 57 1.01 -5.52 -8.35
C TRP A 57 0.62 -7.00 -8.33
N ALA A 58 1.14 -7.72 -7.34
CA ALA A 58 0.90 -9.14 -7.14
C ALA A 58 -0.51 -9.38 -6.54
N ARG A 59 -0.78 -10.61 -6.10
CA ARG A 59 -1.99 -10.94 -5.34
C ARG A 59 -1.74 -10.80 -3.84
N SER A 60 -2.77 -10.40 -3.11
CA SER A 60 -2.77 -10.27 -1.66
C SER A 60 -4.06 -10.82 -1.08
N THR A 61 -4.00 -11.28 0.18
CA THR A 61 -5.19 -11.50 1.02
C THR A 61 -5.54 -10.25 1.81
N VAL A 62 -6.81 -10.09 2.19
CA VAL A 62 -7.26 -9.08 3.16
C VAL A 62 -7.24 -9.59 4.61
N VAL A 63 -6.88 -10.86 4.85
CA VAL A 63 -6.71 -11.39 6.20
C VAL A 63 -5.43 -10.84 6.80
N ASP A 64 -5.51 -10.17 7.95
CA ASP A 64 -4.33 -9.64 8.63
C ASP A 64 -3.50 -10.76 9.24
N GLU A 65 -2.19 -10.76 8.97
CA GLU A 65 -1.26 -11.76 9.52
C GLU A 65 -1.15 -11.77 11.05
N ASN A 66 -1.47 -10.66 11.74
CA ASN A 66 -1.34 -10.56 13.20
C ASN A 66 -2.64 -10.93 13.92
N THR A 67 -3.79 -10.60 13.34
CA THR A 67 -5.10 -10.87 13.97
C THR A 67 -5.77 -12.13 13.42
N GLY A 68 -5.41 -12.60 12.24
CA GLY A 68 -6.13 -13.67 11.53
C GLY A 68 -7.49 -13.26 10.99
N GLU A 69 -7.85 -11.97 11.10
CA GLU A 69 -9.16 -11.45 10.74
C GLU A 69 -9.09 -10.59 9.47
N PRO A 70 -10.16 -10.57 8.65
CA PRO A 70 -10.22 -9.69 7.49
C PRO A 70 -10.20 -8.20 7.85
N VAL A 71 -9.30 -7.43 7.24
CA VAL A 71 -9.27 -5.96 7.38
C VAL A 71 -10.31 -5.25 6.52
N LEU A 72 -10.97 -5.98 5.60
CA LEU A 72 -12.00 -5.48 4.71
C LEU A 72 -13.13 -6.49 4.54
N ALA A 73 -14.36 -5.98 4.55
CA ALA A 73 -15.54 -6.75 4.19
C ALA A 73 -15.56 -7.07 2.68
N ALA A 74 -16.07 -8.26 2.33
CA ALA A 74 -16.13 -8.74 0.94
C ALA A 74 -16.79 -7.74 -0.01
N ARG A 75 -17.95 -7.19 0.35
CA ARG A 75 -18.69 -6.23 -0.48
C ARG A 75 -17.93 -4.94 -0.80
N VAL A 76 -17.04 -4.50 0.08
CA VAL A 76 -16.16 -3.33 -0.20
C VAL A 76 -15.12 -3.71 -1.22
N LEU A 77 -14.43 -4.83 -1.00
CA LEU A 77 -13.38 -5.30 -1.88
C LEU A 77 -13.91 -5.57 -3.29
N GLU A 78 -15.09 -6.20 -3.40
CA GLU A 78 -15.78 -6.41 -4.67
C GLU A 78 -16.17 -5.10 -5.37
N SER A 79 -16.63 -4.10 -4.60
CA SER A 79 -16.97 -2.79 -5.16
C SER A 79 -15.74 -2.07 -5.71
N LEU A 80 -14.62 -2.12 -4.97
CA LEU A 80 -13.33 -1.64 -5.44
C LEU A 80 -12.85 -2.40 -6.68
N GLY A 81 -12.99 -3.73 -6.69
CA GLY A 81 -12.62 -4.59 -7.82
C GLY A 81 -13.37 -4.24 -9.09
N ARG A 82 -14.70 -4.05 -9.00
CA ARG A 82 -15.54 -3.61 -10.14
C ARG A 82 -15.09 -2.26 -10.71
N LEU A 83 -14.75 -1.30 -9.85
CA LEU A 83 -14.24 0.01 -10.28
C LEU A 83 -12.89 -0.13 -10.98
N ALA A 84 -11.96 -0.86 -10.36
CA ALA A 84 -10.62 -1.11 -10.87
C ALA A 84 -10.60 -2.00 -12.12
N GLY A 85 -11.66 -2.75 -12.39
CA GLY A 85 -11.70 -3.72 -13.48
C GLY A 85 -10.80 -4.93 -13.21
N VAL A 86 -10.57 -5.27 -11.93
CA VAL A 86 -9.76 -6.41 -11.52
C VAL A 86 -10.64 -7.47 -10.86
N GLU A 87 -10.27 -8.74 -11.04
CA GLU A 87 -10.97 -9.84 -10.39
C GLU A 87 -10.73 -9.82 -8.88
N VAL A 88 -11.80 -10.10 -8.12
CA VAL A 88 -11.77 -10.29 -6.68
C VAL A 88 -12.32 -11.68 -6.38
N ARG A 89 -11.56 -12.49 -5.65
CA ARG A 89 -11.98 -13.79 -5.13
C ARG A 89 -11.73 -13.81 -3.63
N TYR A 90 -12.70 -13.31 -2.86
CA TYR A 90 -12.53 -13.10 -1.42
C TYR A 90 -12.00 -14.36 -0.72
N PRO A 91 -10.98 -14.25 0.18
CA PRO A 91 -10.38 -13.01 0.70
C PRO A 91 -9.23 -12.43 -0.14
N TYR A 92 -9.06 -12.88 -1.38
CA TYR A 92 -7.93 -12.53 -2.25
C TYR A 92 -8.29 -11.51 -3.33
N ALA A 93 -7.37 -10.59 -3.62
CA ALA A 93 -7.48 -9.61 -4.68
C ALA A 93 -6.09 -9.08 -5.12
N ASN A 94 -6.06 -8.14 -6.06
CA ASN A 94 -4.85 -7.42 -6.43
C ASN A 94 -4.26 -6.65 -5.23
N ALA A 95 -2.96 -6.77 -4.99
CA ALA A 95 -2.27 -6.19 -3.85
C ALA A 95 -2.30 -4.65 -3.88
N GLY A 96 -2.17 -4.04 -5.06
CA GLY A 96 -2.30 -2.59 -5.22
C GLY A 96 -3.67 -2.10 -4.78
N LEU A 97 -4.73 -2.78 -5.19
CA LEU A 97 -6.10 -2.48 -4.76
C LEU A 97 -6.28 -2.60 -3.23
N VAL A 98 -5.80 -3.70 -2.64
CA VAL A 98 -5.96 -3.98 -1.21
C VAL A 98 -5.17 -2.99 -0.35
N HIS A 99 -3.86 -2.87 -0.60
CA HIS A 99 -2.95 -2.11 0.27
C HIS A 99 -3.07 -0.61 0.08
N THR A 100 -3.57 -0.11 -1.07
CA THR A 100 -3.85 1.32 -1.26
C THR A 100 -5.30 1.66 -0.91
N TYR A 101 -6.22 1.54 -1.88
CA TYR A 101 -7.61 1.95 -1.75
C TYR A 101 -8.38 1.17 -0.69
N GLY A 102 -8.10 -0.13 -0.55
CA GLY A 102 -8.66 -0.94 0.51
C GLY A 102 -8.29 -0.42 1.90
N TYR A 103 -7.01 -0.16 2.16
CA TYR A 103 -6.56 0.32 3.48
C TYR A 103 -7.13 1.68 3.88
N LEU A 104 -7.48 2.55 2.91
CA LEU A 104 -8.18 3.80 3.21
C LEU A 104 -9.55 3.56 3.86
N LEU A 105 -10.25 2.50 3.43
CA LEU A 105 -11.58 2.12 3.91
C LEU A 105 -11.57 1.12 5.06
N SER A 106 -10.44 0.47 5.33
CA SER A 106 -10.29 -0.51 6.42
C SER A 106 -10.58 0.12 7.79
N PRO A 107 -11.54 -0.41 8.57
CA PRO A 107 -11.78 0.03 9.94
C PRO A 107 -10.77 -0.55 10.94
N ALA A 108 -9.93 -1.51 10.52
CA ALA A 108 -9.04 -2.24 11.42
C ALA A 108 -7.99 -1.32 12.09
N ALA A 109 -8.01 -1.32 13.42
CA ALA A 109 -6.90 -0.84 14.24
C ALA A 109 -5.89 -1.99 14.43
N THR A 110 -4.61 -1.70 14.24
CA THR A 110 -3.52 -2.63 14.53
C THR A 110 -2.70 -2.11 15.71
N PRO A 111 -1.85 -2.94 16.35
CA PRO A 111 -0.89 -2.46 17.36
C PRO A 111 0.03 -1.33 16.86
N TYR A 112 0.15 -1.17 15.54
CA TYR A 112 0.99 -0.18 14.86
C TYR A 112 0.21 1.04 14.34
N GLY A 113 -1.05 1.21 14.76
CA GLY A 113 -1.96 2.25 14.29
C GLY A 113 -2.94 1.75 13.22
N THR A 114 -3.56 2.68 12.50
CA THR A 114 -4.51 2.34 11.41
C THR A 114 -3.76 1.97 10.14
N LYS A 115 -4.30 1.06 9.32
CA LYS A 115 -3.70 0.70 8.02
C LYS A 115 -3.56 1.90 7.08
N ARG A 116 -4.52 2.85 7.11
CA ARG A 116 -4.49 4.09 6.31
C ARG A 116 -3.37 5.06 6.68
N ALA A 117 -2.87 5.02 7.93
CA ALA A 117 -1.82 5.92 8.41
C ALA A 117 -0.56 5.89 7.52
N ARG A 118 -0.31 4.74 6.88
CA ARG A 118 0.73 4.53 5.88
C ARG A 118 0.72 5.58 4.76
N TRP A 119 -0.46 6.00 4.33
CA TRP A 119 -0.65 6.93 3.22
C TRP A 119 -0.78 8.37 3.70
N THR A 120 -1.28 8.57 4.92
CA THR A 120 -1.71 9.89 5.37
C THR A 120 -0.71 10.63 6.26
N GLN A 121 0.19 9.91 6.95
CA GLN A 121 1.12 10.48 7.93
C GLN A 121 2.50 10.86 7.36
N GLY A 122 2.74 10.68 6.07
CA GLY A 122 3.94 11.16 5.37
C GLY A 122 5.26 10.45 5.67
N ALA A 123 5.34 9.56 6.67
CA ALA A 123 6.56 8.81 6.99
C ALA A 123 7.09 7.99 5.80
N LEU A 124 6.19 7.38 5.02
CA LEU A 124 6.56 6.65 3.81
C LEU A 124 7.09 7.59 2.71
N ALA A 125 6.47 8.77 2.54
CA ALA A 125 6.93 9.75 1.58
C ALA A 125 8.33 10.26 1.92
N HIS A 126 8.57 10.55 3.20
CA HIS A 126 9.90 10.93 3.68
C HIS A 126 10.93 9.83 3.47
N ALA A 127 10.59 8.56 3.73
CA ALA A 127 11.47 7.42 3.43
C ALA A 127 11.85 7.36 1.94
N PHE A 128 10.92 7.73 1.06
CA PHE A 128 11.12 7.84 -0.39
C PHE A 128 11.81 9.13 -0.86
N GLY A 129 12.09 10.08 0.04
CA GLY A 129 12.67 11.39 -0.30
C GLY A 129 11.66 12.35 -0.95
N CYS A 130 10.36 12.09 -0.78
CA CYS A 130 9.27 12.89 -1.33
C CYS A 130 8.74 13.90 -0.31
N ASP A 131 7.95 14.87 -0.79
CA ASP A 131 7.15 15.75 0.06
C ASP A 131 6.25 14.92 1.01
N PRO A 132 6.11 15.28 2.31
CA PRO A 132 5.31 14.51 3.27
C PRO A 132 3.86 14.25 2.84
N HIS A 133 3.29 15.11 1.99
CA HIS A 133 1.93 15.00 1.49
C HIS A 133 1.82 14.20 0.19
N HIS A 134 2.93 13.70 -0.35
CA HIS A 134 2.99 13.08 -1.68
C HIS A 134 2.01 11.92 -1.86
N PHE A 135 1.78 11.12 -0.80
CA PHE A 135 0.85 9.98 -0.81
C PHE A 135 -0.50 10.27 -0.15
N GLN A 136 -0.79 11.51 0.25
CA GLN A 136 -2.12 11.85 0.77
C GLN A 136 -3.14 11.82 -0.37
N PRO A 137 -4.15 10.94 -0.33
CA PRO A 137 -5.01 10.69 -1.49
C PRO A 137 -5.86 11.91 -1.87
N TRP A 138 -6.20 12.79 -0.93
CA TRP A 138 -6.94 14.04 -1.19
C TRP A 138 -6.09 15.16 -1.80
N ARG A 139 -4.76 15.01 -1.86
CA ARG A 139 -3.84 15.99 -2.46
C ARG A 139 -3.27 15.53 -3.80
N VAL A 140 -3.70 14.38 -4.31
CA VAL A 140 -3.29 13.86 -5.61
C VAL A 140 -3.91 14.74 -6.72
N PRO A 141 -3.10 15.32 -7.63
CA PRO A 141 -3.58 16.10 -8.76
C PRO A 141 -4.47 15.29 -9.70
N ALA A 142 -5.35 15.99 -10.41
CA ALA A 142 -6.17 15.38 -11.45
C ALA A 142 -5.29 14.70 -12.52
N GLY A 143 -5.67 13.48 -12.92
CA GLY A 143 -4.90 12.66 -13.88
C GLY A 143 -3.79 11.82 -13.26
N ASP A 144 -3.55 11.96 -11.96
CA ASP A 144 -2.64 11.12 -11.18
C ASP A 144 -3.44 10.27 -10.17
N SER A 145 -2.75 9.44 -9.38
CA SER A 145 -3.36 8.48 -8.45
C SER A 145 -2.42 8.13 -7.30
N LEU A 146 -2.96 7.80 -6.13
CA LEU A 146 -2.19 7.22 -5.04
C LEU A 146 -1.40 5.98 -5.50
N LEU A 147 -2.04 5.02 -6.18
CA LEU A 147 -1.39 3.80 -6.65
C LEU A 147 -0.24 4.11 -7.61
N GLY A 148 -0.45 4.97 -8.61
CA GLY A 148 0.58 5.40 -9.54
C GLY A 148 1.80 6.03 -8.85
N ARG A 149 1.58 6.91 -7.86
CA ARG A 149 2.67 7.54 -7.10
C ARG A 149 3.49 6.53 -6.31
N VAL A 150 2.83 5.67 -5.54
CA VAL A 150 3.56 4.66 -4.74
C VAL A 150 4.27 3.66 -5.66
N THR A 151 3.67 3.29 -6.80
CA THR A 151 4.31 2.42 -7.80
C THR A 151 5.57 3.06 -8.37
N ALA A 152 5.51 4.35 -8.74
CA ALA A 152 6.66 5.09 -9.27
C ALA A 152 7.83 5.18 -8.27
N CYS A 153 7.55 5.20 -6.96
CA CYS A 153 8.59 5.18 -5.93
C CYS A 153 9.12 3.78 -5.64
N ALA A 154 8.23 2.79 -5.48
CA ALA A 154 8.58 1.46 -4.96
C ALA A 154 9.08 0.51 -6.06
N LEU A 155 8.55 0.57 -7.28
CA LEU A 155 8.93 -0.36 -8.34
C LEU A 155 10.41 -0.24 -8.73
N PRO A 156 11.01 0.96 -8.89
CA PRO A 156 12.46 1.07 -9.13
C PRO A 156 13.33 0.49 -8.02
N VAL A 157 12.87 0.51 -6.77
CA VAL A 157 13.55 -0.13 -5.64
C VAL A 157 13.46 -1.65 -5.77
N ALA A 158 12.27 -2.19 -6.05
CA ALA A 158 12.07 -3.63 -6.23
C ALA A 158 12.84 -4.21 -7.43
N LEU A 159 13.00 -3.43 -8.50
CA LEU A 159 13.78 -3.79 -9.69
C LEU A 159 15.31 -3.70 -9.48
N GLY A 160 15.77 -3.22 -8.31
CA GLY A 160 17.19 -2.99 -8.06
C GLY A 160 17.79 -1.82 -8.87
N SER A 161 16.96 -0.99 -9.52
CA SER A 161 17.40 0.19 -10.26
C SER A 161 17.93 1.30 -9.34
N ARG A 162 17.74 1.17 -8.02
CA ARG A 162 18.37 2.02 -7.01
C ARG A 162 19.43 1.21 -6.27
N SER A 163 20.69 1.61 -6.44
CA SER A 163 21.87 0.88 -5.94
C SER A 163 22.08 0.96 -4.43
N GLU A 164 21.44 1.91 -3.74
CA GLU A 164 21.69 2.20 -2.32
C GLU A 164 20.53 1.72 -1.43
N HIS A 165 20.44 0.41 -1.22
CA HIS A 165 19.56 -0.20 -0.22
C HIS A 165 20.37 -0.62 1.02
N VAL A 166 19.73 -0.63 2.18
CA VAL A 166 20.37 -1.08 3.45
C VAL A 166 20.16 -2.56 3.71
N LEU A 167 19.18 -3.18 3.04
CA LEU A 167 18.97 -4.63 3.03
C LEU A 167 18.32 -5.04 1.71
N HIS A 168 18.78 -6.13 1.13
CA HIS A 168 18.12 -6.81 0.02
C HIS A 168 18.13 -8.31 0.29
N ARG A 169 16.93 -8.90 0.35
CA ARG A 169 16.72 -10.30 0.69
C ARG A 169 15.81 -10.93 -0.35
N ARG A 170 16.20 -12.09 -0.87
CA ARG A 170 15.44 -12.89 -1.81
C ARG A 170 15.18 -14.26 -1.20
N GLU A 171 13.94 -14.69 -1.22
CA GLU A 171 13.46 -15.94 -0.66
C GLU A 171 12.70 -16.71 -1.73
N ASP A 172 12.85 -18.03 -1.76
CA ASP A 172 11.98 -18.93 -2.52
C ASP A 172 11.40 -19.92 -1.49
N PRO A 173 10.31 -19.56 -0.80
CA PRO A 173 9.83 -20.33 0.35
C PRO A 173 9.37 -21.75 -0.03
N ASP A 174 8.90 -21.93 -1.27
CA ASP A 174 8.32 -23.18 -1.74
C ASP A 174 9.25 -23.95 -2.71
N GLY A 175 10.36 -23.34 -3.15
CA GLY A 175 11.33 -23.95 -4.08
C GLY A 175 10.79 -24.13 -5.50
N HIS A 176 9.72 -23.41 -5.85
CA HIS A 176 9.00 -23.56 -7.12
C HIS A 176 9.28 -22.44 -8.11
N GLY A 177 10.33 -21.63 -7.88
CA GLY A 177 10.78 -20.58 -8.79
C GLY A 177 10.06 -19.24 -8.63
N GLY A 178 9.02 -19.16 -7.78
CA GLY A 178 8.45 -17.90 -7.31
C GLY A 178 9.30 -17.31 -6.19
N GLN A 179 9.77 -16.08 -6.36
CA GLN A 179 10.68 -15.45 -5.39
C GLN A 179 10.05 -14.25 -4.71
N LEU A 180 10.12 -14.23 -3.39
CA LEU A 180 9.73 -13.10 -2.56
C LEU A 180 10.97 -12.24 -2.32
N VAL A 181 10.87 -10.96 -2.64
CA VAL A 181 11.97 -10.01 -2.51
C VAL A 181 11.58 -8.93 -1.51
N THR A 182 12.38 -8.82 -0.45
CA THR A 182 12.31 -7.75 0.54
C THR A 182 13.49 -6.80 0.34
N VAL A 183 13.20 -5.54 0.08
CA VAL A 183 14.21 -4.48 0.02
C VAL A 183 13.90 -3.46 1.11
N ILE A 184 14.88 -3.14 1.94
CA ILE A 184 14.80 -1.97 2.83
C ILE A 184 15.66 -0.89 2.18
N TRP A 185 15.00 0.17 1.76
CA TRP A 185 15.60 1.27 1.03
C TRP A 185 15.36 2.58 1.77
N ARG A 186 16.32 3.49 1.74
CA ARG A 186 16.21 4.79 2.41
C ARG A 186 16.78 5.85 1.48
N SER A 187 16.02 6.92 1.25
CA SER A 187 16.56 8.09 0.55
C SER A 187 17.71 8.71 1.35
N PRO A 188 18.79 9.19 0.71
CA PRO A 188 19.83 9.92 1.42
C PRO A 188 19.25 11.04 2.29
N GLY A 189 19.65 11.08 3.56
CA GLY A 189 19.17 12.07 4.55
C GLY A 189 17.79 11.79 5.16
N ALA A 190 17.04 10.79 4.70
CA ALA A 190 15.76 10.43 5.30
C ALA A 190 15.95 9.72 6.65
N GLY A 191 15.11 10.07 7.63
CA GLY A 191 15.06 9.39 8.94
C GLY A 191 14.56 7.94 8.85
N PRO A 192 13.30 7.70 8.42
CA PRO A 192 12.77 6.34 8.24
C PRO A 192 13.30 5.69 6.95
N ALA A 193 13.22 4.36 6.87
CA ALA A 193 13.41 3.62 5.63
C ALA A 193 12.06 3.10 5.11
N ALA A 194 11.98 2.73 3.84
CA ALA A 194 10.85 2.07 3.22
C ALA A 194 11.18 0.59 3.06
N LEU A 195 10.35 -0.28 3.63
CA LEU A 195 10.29 -1.68 3.23
C LEU A 195 9.50 -1.76 1.93
N VAL A 196 10.08 -2.39 0.91
CA VAL A 196 9.44 -2.71 -0.37
C VAL A 196 9.42 -4.23 -0.49
N TYR A 197 8.23 -4.79 -0.56
CA TYR A 197 8.01 -6.22 -0.69
C TYR A 197 7.39 -6.52 -2.05
N SER A 198 7.97 -7.49 -2.75
CA SER A 198 7.55 -7.87 -4.10
C SER A 198 7.61 -9.37 -4.31
N HIS A 199 6.81 -9.83 -5.26
CA HIS A 199 6.77 -11.21 -5.71
C HIS A 199 7.25 -11.26 -7.16
N VAL A 200 8.26 -12.09 -7.42
CA VAL A 200 8.84 -12.33 -8.73
C VAL A 200 8.34 -13.67 -9.24
N THR A 201 7.55 -13.64 -10.29
CA THR A 201 6.94 -14.80 -10.96
C THR A 201 7.09 -14.63 -12.45
N ASP A 202 7.46 -15.69 -13.16
CA ASP A 202 7.66 -15.68 -14.61
C ASP A 202 8.63 -14.57 -15.07
N GLY A 203 9.67 -14.31 -14.27
CA GLY A 203 10.64 -13.25 -14.52
C GLY A 203 10.12 -11.81 -14.33
N ARG A 204 8.84 -11.61 -13.96
CA ARG A 204 8.26 -10.29 -13.70
C ARG A 204 8.22 -9.99 -12.21
N VAL A 205 8.77 -8.84 -11.83
CA VAL A 205 8.64 -8.26 -10.48
C VAL A 205 7.26 -7.60 -10.35
N ARG A 206 6.50 -7.97 -9.33
CA ARG A 206 5.23 -7.33 -8.98
C ARG A 206 5.23 -6.91 -7.52
N LEU A 207 4.84 -5.68 -7.24
CA LEU A 207 4.77 -5.14 -5.90
C LEU A 207 3.67 -5.85 -5.09
N VAL A 208 3.95 -6.15 -3.83
CA VAL A 208 2.92 -6.61 -2.88
C VAL A 208 2.53 -5.44 -1.98
N THR A 209 3.52 -4.83 -1.32
CA THR A 209 3.28 -3.75 -0.36
C THR A 209 4.55 -2.93 -0.15
N THR A 210 4.37 -1.72 0.38
CA THR A 210 5.46 -0.92 0.94
C THR A 210 4.99 -0.16 2.17
N PHE A 211 5.85 0.04 3.16
CA PHE A 211 5.55 0.79 4.38
C PHE A 211 6.82 1.28 5.07
N PRO A 212 6.74 2.32 5.91
CA PRO A 212 7.90 2.84 6.62
C PRO A 212 8.33 1.86 7.72
N VAL A 213 9.63 1.69 7.88
CA VAL A 213 10.26 0.87 8.92
C VAL A 213 11.42 1.61 9.55
N ASP A 214 11.74 1.24 10.78
CA ASP A 214 13.06 1.55 11.34
C ASP A 214 14.13 0.74 10.59
N ALA A 215 15.27 1.38 10.35
CA ALA A 215 16.45 0.76 9.75
C ALA A 215 17.70 0.95 10.63
N GLY A 216 17.51 1.00 11.95
CA GLY A 216 18.59 0.75 12.91
C GLY A 216 19.16 -0.66 12.77
N VAL A 217 20.41 -0.84 13.22
CA VAL A 217 21.16 -2.11 13.08
C VAL A 217 20.39 -3.31 13.63
N ASP A 218 19.73 -3.16 14.79
CA ASP A 218 18.95 -4.24 15.40
C ASP A 218 17.69 -4.60 14.60
N ALA A 219 17.05 -3.62 13.97
CA ALA A 219 15.92 -3.87 13.07
C ALA A 219 16.38 -4.60 11.82
N LEU A 220 17.47 -4.14 11.20
CA LEU A 220 18.05 -4.77 10.01
C LEU A 220 18.52 -6.21 10.29
N THR A 221 19.15 -6.45 11.43
CA THR A 221 19.59 -7.78 11.86
C THR A 221 18.38 -8.71 12.05
N ARG A 222 17.30 -8.22 12.66
CA ARG A 222 16.04 -8.98 12.76
C ARG A 222 15.46 -9.31 11.39
N PHE A 223 15.38 -8.35 10.48
CA PHE A 223 14.88 -8.61 9.12
C PHE A 223 15.75 -9.61 8.35
N ALA A 224 17.07 -9.51 8.48
CA ALA A 224 18.01 -10.44 7.85
C ALA A 224 17.89 -11.87 8.41
N GLY A 225 17.59 -12.01 9.70
CA GLY A 225 17.46 -13.28 10.41
C GLY A 225 16.09 -13.97 10.31
N LEU A 226 15.11 -13.38 9.61
CA LEU A 226 13.80 -14.01 9.44
C LEU A 226 13.92 -15.34 8.69
N ALA A 227 13.11 -16.33 9.07
CA ALA A 227 12.97 -17.56 8.29
C ALA A 227 12.30 -17.25 6.94
N PRO A 228 12.61 -18.01 5.86
CA PRO A 228 11.89 -17.92 4.59
C PRO A 228 10.40 -18.21 4.75
N ALA A 229 9.53 -17.26 4.43
CA ALA A 229 8.08 -17.48 4.39
C ALA A 229 7.34 -16.34 3.66
N PRO A 230 6.15 -16.60 3.09
CA PRO A 230 5.20 -15.56 2.69
C PRO A 230 4.89 -14.59 3.82
N ARG A 231 4.90 -13.27 3.53
CA ARG A 231 4.67 -12.19 4.50
C ARG A 231 3.80 -11.08 3.95
N TYR A 232 3.34 -10.23 4.85
CA TYR A 232 2.69 -8.96 4.54
C TYR A 232 1.48 -9.15 3.61
N ASN A 233 0.75 -10.23 3.90
CA ASN A 233 -0.46 -10.66 3.22
C ASN A 233 -0.28 -11.04 1.73
N VAL A 234 0.94 -11.32 1.25
CA VAL A 234 1.12 -11.86 -0.12
C VAL A 234 0.31 -13.15 -0.28
N ALA A 235 -0.41 -13.25 -1.38
CA ALA A 235 -1.01 -14.51 -1.81
C ALA A 235 -0.08 -15.15 -2.83
N VAL A 236 0.69 -16.13 -2.38
CA VAL A 236 1.33 -17.09 -3.27
C VAL A 236 0.25 -18.10 -3.65
N ASP A 237 0.05 -18.35 -4.94
CA ASP A 237 -0.90 -19.38 -5.34
C ASP A 237 -0.46 -20.70 -4.72
N PRO A 238 -1.34 -21.47 -4.06
CA PRO A 238 -1.01 -22.85 -3.80
C PRO A 238 -0.73 -23.50 -5.15
N ALA A 239 0.25 -24.40 -5.22
CA ALA A 239 0.43 -25.26 -6.37
C ALA A 239 -0.95 -25.76 -6.85
N PRO A 240 -1.19 -25.85 -8.18
CA PRO A 240 -2.48 -26.36 -8.67
C PRO A 240 -2.78 -27.66 -7.93
N SER A 241 -3.92 -27.70 -7.23
CA SER A 241 -4.37 -28.94 -6.61
C SER A 241 -4.46 -30.01 -7.70
N PRO A 242 -3.99 -31.24 -7.43
CA PRO A 242 -3.87 -32.30 -8.43
C PRO A 242 -5.20 -32.62 -9.12
#